data_AF-A0A4S8L0L7-F1
#
_entry.id   AF-A0A4S8L0L7-F1
#
_cell.length_a   1.000
_cell.length_b   1.000
_cell.length_c   1.000
_cell.angle_alpha   90.00
_cell.angle_beta   90.00
_cell.angle_gamma   90.00
#
_symmetry.space_group_name_H-M   'P 1'
#
loop_
_entity.id
_entity.type
_entity.pdbx_description
1 polymer ?
#
loop_
_entity_poly.entity_id
_entity_poly.type
_entity_poly.pdbx_seq_one_letter_code
_entity_poly.pdbx_strand_id
1 'polypeptide(L)'
;MNYTILAGDGVHYHVKQGDHSCFWSSFHNFETAKATYNKCVRNGLQQSLTLPATPNERFIVYRGAKPGIYNGCQKFVSKGLGWRGGTYERFESQKDANTAFMSYKRDRARQAQIDLIKQVLEDSEKERKNRDVASEEEESKTGDALANFDKELDAQWASLTDEEWAALLQTERE
;
A
#
# COMPACT_ATOMS: atom_id res chain seq x y z
N MET A 1 14.76 -22.54 -27.86
CA MET A 1 13.39 -22.94 -27.44
C MET A 1 12.51 -22.86 -28.66
N ASN A 2 11.90 -23.98 -29.08
CA ASN A 2 11.00 -24.01 -30.23
C ASN A 2 9.58 -24.21 -29.71
N TYR A 3 8.66 -23.32 -30.11
CA TYR A 3 7.24 -23.42 -29.78
C TYR A 3 6.45 -23.55 -31.07
N THR A 4 5.43 -24.41 -31.04
CA THR A 4 4.54 -24.62 -32.18
C THR A 4 3.12 -24.37 -31.70
N ILE A 5 2.47 -23.39 -32.33
CA ILE A 5 1.04 -23.15 -32.14
C ILE A 5 0.36 -23.87 -33.29
N LEU A 6 -0.42 -24.91 -32.98
CA LEU A 6 -1.15 -25.70 -33.97
C LEU A 6 -2.61 -25.27 -33.94
N ALA A 7 -3.15 -24.92 -35.10
CA ALA A 7 -4.56 -24.61 -35.29
C ALA A 7 -5.25 -25.85 -35.88
N GLY A 8 -6.16 -26.46 -35.11
CA GLY A 8 -7.11 -27.50 -35.54
C GLY A 8 -8.46 -27.26 -34.86
N ASP A 9 -9.32 -28.28 -34.75
CA ASP A 9 -10.67 -28.21 -34.12
C ASP A 9 -10.68 -27.72 -32.64
N GLY A 10 -9.51 -27.43 -32.09
CA GLY A 10 -9.30 -26.47 -31.02
C GLY A 10 -7.96 -25.76 -31.23
N VAL A 11 -7.82 -24.53 -30.73
CA VAL A 11 -6.53 -23.84 -30.75
C VAL A 11 -5.71 -24.25 -29.54
N HIS A 12 -4.52 -24.77 -29.80
CA HIS A 12 -3.64 -25.35 -28.78
C HIS A 12 -2.26 -24.68 -28.76
N TYR A 13 -1.71 -24.50 -27.55
CA TYR A 13 -0.29 -24.21 -27.35
C TYR A 13 0.45 -25.47 -26.95
N HIS A 14 1.48 -25.77 -27.73
CA HIS A 14 2.50 -26.72 -27.35
C HIS A 14 3.78 -25.95 -27.01
N VAL A 15 4.16 -25.95 -25.73
CA VAL A 15 5.45 -25.42 -25.30
C VAL A 15 6.34 -26.61 -25.01
N LYS A 16 7.40 -26.78 -25.81
CA LYS A 16 8.41 -27.81 -25.64
C LYS A 16 9.72 -27.17 -25.18
N GLN A 17 10.22 -27.58 -24.03
CA GLN A 17 11.52 -27.18 -23.51
C GLN A 17 12.27 -28.43 -23.04
N GLY A 18 13.23 -28.90 -23.86
CA GLY A 18 13.91 -30.18 -23.61
C GLY A 18 12.96 -31.37 -23.78
N ASP A 19 13.02 -32.31 -22.85
CA ASP A 19 12.15 -33.51 -22.80
C ASP A 19 10.77 -33.23 -22.19
N HIS A 20 10.55 -32.03 -21.67
CA HIS A 20 9.28 -31.64 -21.05
C HIS A 20 8.43 -30.85 -22.05
N SER A 21 7.20 -31.33 -22.24
CA SER A 21 6.17 -30.65 -23.01
C SER A 21 4.97 -30.37 -22.13
N CYS A 22 4.43 -29.16 -22.22
CA CYS A 22 3.14 -28.83 -21.65
C CYS A 22 2.17 -28.47 -22.78
N PHE A 23 0.94 -28.91 -22.64
CA PHE A 23 -0.12 -28.67 -23.60
C PHE A 23 -1.21 -27.83 -22.96
N TRP A 24 -1.46 -26.65 -23.54
CA TRP A 24 -2.53 -25.77 -23.11
C TRP A 24 -3.57 -25.70 -24.22
N SER A 25 -4.72 -26.31 -23.98
CA SER A 25 -5.86 -26.36 -24.88
C SER A 25 -6.97 -25.41 -24.44
N SER A 26 -7.98 -25.23 -25.31
CA SER A 26 -9.23 -24.47 -25.05
C SER A 26 -9.16 -22.96 -25.31
N PHE A 27 -8.29 -22.51 -26.21
CA PHE A 27 -8.37 -21.13 -26.69
C PHE A 27 -9.40 -21.02 -27.81
N HIS A 28 -10.16 -19.92 -27.80
CA HIS A 28 -11.23 -19.68 -28.77
C HIS A 28 -10.70 -19.46 -30.20
N ASN A 29 -9.53 -18.84 -30.35
CA ASN A 29 -8.88 -18.61 -31.65
C ASN A 29 -7.36 -18.41 -31.49
N PHE A 30 -6.62 -18.48 -32.61
CA PHE A 30 -5.16 -18.35 -32.67
C PHE A 30 -4.63 -17.03 -32.11
N GLU A 31 -5.37 -15.94 -32.27
CA GLU A 31 -4.95 -14.63 -31.80
C GLU A 31 -5.01 -14.51 -30.28
N THR A 32 -6.10 -14.95 -29.66
CA THR A 32 -6.28 -14.97 -28.19
C THR A 32 -5.19 -15.78 -27.52
N ALA A 33 -4.95 -16.91 -28.14
CA ALA A 33 -3.96 -17.88 -27.86
C ALA A 33 -2.56 -17.18 -27.89
N LYS A 34 -2.21 -16.49 -29.00
CA LYS A 34 -0.89 -15.86 -29.19
C LYS A 34 -0.70 -14.67 -28.25
N ALA A 35 -1.76 -13.90 -28.03
CA ALA A 35 -1.79 -12.80 -27.09
C ALA A 35 -1.57 -13.28 -25.65
N THR A 36 -2.13 -14.43 -25.27
CA THR A 36 -1.92 -15.03 -23.95
C THR A 36 -0.47 -15.47 -23.78
N TYR A 37 0.11 -16.13 -24.78
CA TYR A 37 1.54 -16.47 -24.78
C TYR A 37 2.44 -15.24 -24.63
N ASN A 38 2.21 -14.20 -25.44
CA ASN A 38 2.99 -12.97 -25.37
C ASN A 38 2.89 -12.30 -23.99
N LYS A 39 1.72 -12.36 -23.35
CA LYS A 39 1.56 -11.90 -21.96
C LYS A 39 2.39 -12.74 -21.00
N CYS A 40 2.38 -14.07 -21.12
CA CYS A 40 3.21 -14.95 -20.29
C CYS A 40 4.70 -14.64 -20.40
N VAL A 41 5.20 -14.46 -21.63
CA VAL A 41 6.61 -14.13 -21.89
C VAL A 41 6.96 -12.77 -21.28
N ARG A 42 6.15 -11.74 -21.54
CA ARG A 42 6.35 -10.40 -20.98
C ARG A 42 6.34 -10.39 -19.45
N ASN A 43 5.53 -11.25 -18.84
CA ASN A 43 5.36 -11.33 -17.39
C ASN A 43 6.27 -12.37 -16.72
N GLY A 44 7.26 -12.93 -17.45
CA GLY A 44 8.23 -13.88 -16.90
C GLY A 44 7.68 -15.26 -16.53
N LEU A 45 6.47 -15.61 -16.99
CA LEU A 45 5.80 -16.88 -16.67
C LEU A 45 6.26 -18.06 -17.53
N GLN A 46 7.25 -17.87 -18.39
CA GLN A 46 7.69 -18.86 -19.37
C GLN A 46 8.20 -20.15 -18.71
N GLN A 47 8.93 -20.04 -17.60
CA GLN A 47 9.40 -21.19 -16.83
C GLN A 47 8.24 -21.88 -16.10
N SER A 48 7.28 -21.11 -15.58
CA SER A 48 6.11 -21.65 -14.87
C SER A 48 5.21 -22.50 -15.77
N LEU A 49 5.20 -22.20 -17.08
CA LEU A 49 4.43 -22.96 -18.07
C LEU A 49 5.05 -24.33 -18.34
N THR A 50 6.37 -24.49 -18.26
CA THR A 50 7.09 -25.71 -18.65
C THR A 50 7.36 -26.67 -17.50
N LEU A 51 6.99 -26.32 -16.26
CA LEU A 51 7.15 -27.19 -15.11
C LEU A 51 6.24 -28.42 -15.23
N PRO A 52 6.79 -29.66 -15.21
CA PRO A 52 5.98 -30.86 -15.11
C PRO A 52 5.31 -30.86 -13.73
N ALA A 53 4.00 -30.65 -13.69
CA ALA A 53 3.25 -30.79 -12.46
C ALA A 53 3.07 -32.28 -12.14
N THR A 54 3.67 -32.77 -11.06
CA THR A 54 3.23 -34.07 -10.51
C THR A 54 1.83 -33.90 -9.91
N PRO A 55 0.99 -34.95 -9.91
CA PRO A 55 -0.40 -34.86 -9.41
C PRO A 55 -0.50 -34.43 -7.93
N ASN A 56 0.58 -34.62 -7.16
CA ASN A 56 0.64 -34.27 -5.75
C ASN A 56 1.08 -32.83 -5.49
N GLU A 57 1.62 -32.14 -6.48
CA GLU A 57 2.10 -30.78 -6.29
C GLU A 57 0.99 -29.77 -6.09
N ARG A 58 1.35 -28.77 -5.29
CA ARG A 58 0.54 -27.64 -4.91
C ARG A 58 1.31 -26.37 -5.20
N PHE A 59 0.61 -25.43 -5.81
CA PHE A 59 1.14 -24.12 -6.15
C PHE A 59 0.45 -23.09 -5.25
N ILE A 60 1.23 -22.41 -4.43
CA ILE A 60 0.74 -21.29 -3.65
C ILE A 60 0.94 -20.03 -4.46
N VAL A 61 -0.12 -19.24 -4.63
CA VAL A 61 -0.05 -17.88 -5.16
C VAL A 61 -0.19 -16.92 -4.01
N TYR A 62 0.88 -16.19 -3.71
CA TYR A 62 0.89 -15.12 -2.70
C TYR A 62 0.40 -13.81 -3.31
N ARG A 63 0.85 -13.51 -4.53
CA ARG A 63 0.46 -12.31 -5.30
C ARG A 63 0.11 -12.72 -6.72
N GLY A 64 -1.07 -12.33 -7.18
CA GLY A 64 -1.60 -12.66 -8.49
C GLY A 64 -3.05 -12.20 -8.61
N ALA A 65 -3.74 -12.63 -9.67
CA ALA A 65 -5.17 -12.34 -9.86
C ALA A 65 -6.02 -12.88 -8.70
N LYS A 66 -5.71 -14.09 -8.23
CA LYS A 66 -6.39 -14.69 -7.06
C LYS A 66 -5.39 -15.45 -6.19
N PRO A 67 -4.89 -14.85 -5.09
CA PRO A 67 -4.05 -15.56 -4.13
C PRO A 67 -4.75 -16.79 -3.54
N GLY A 68 -4.02 -17.88 -3.37
CA GLY A 68 -4.59 -19.15 -2.95
C GLY A 68 -3.71 -20.35 -3.29
N ILE A 69 -4.17 -21.53 -2.91
CA ILE A 69 -3.50 -22.80 -3.19
C ILE A 69 -4.20 -23.48 -4.37
N TYR A 70 -3.42 -23.91 -5.35
CA TYR A 70 -3.92 -24.49 -6.58
C TYR A 70 -3.30 -25.86 -6.84
N ASN A 71 -4.13 -26.77 -7.35
CA ASN A 71 -3.69 -28.09 -7.79
C ASN A 71 -3.51 -28.04 -9.31
N GLY A 72 -2.29 -28.35 -9.75
CA GLY A 72 -1.90 -28.39 -11.15
C GLY A 72 -1.61 -27.01 -11.78
N CYS A 73 -0.67 -26.99 -12.73
CA CYS A 73 -0.21 -25.78 -13.41
C CYS A 73 -1.36 -25.02 -14.09
N GLN A 74 -2.35 -25.72 -14.68
CA GLN A 74 -3.42 -25.06 -15.43
C GLN A 74 -4.22 -24.06 -14.60
N LYS A 75 -4.69 -24.49 -13.42
CA LYS A 75 -5.49 -23.65 -12.51
C LYS A 75 -4.62 -22.57 -11.87
N PHE A 76 -3.38 -22.91 -11.54
CA PHE A 76 -2.40 -21.98 -10.98
C PHE A 76 -2.14 -20.78 -11.91
N VAL A 77 -1.80 -21.02 -13.18
CA VAL A 77 -1.48 -19.92 -14.12
C VAL A 77 -2.75 -19.15 -14.52
N SER A 78 -3.84 -19.85 -14.83
CA SER A 78 -5.07 -19.21 -15.32
C SER A 78 -5.86 -18.48 -14.24
N LYS A 79 -6.11 -19.13 -13.09
CA LYS A 79 -6.93 -18.55 -12.00
C LYS A 79 -6.06 -17.81 -10.98
N GLY A 80 -4.92 -18.40 -10.61
CA GLY A 80 -4.04 -17.84 -9.60
C GLY A 80 -3.31 -16.59 -10.08
N LEU A 81 -2.51 -16.73 -11.14
CA LEU A 81 -1.72 -15.63 -11.70
C LEU A 81 -2.50 -14.76 -12.70
N GLY A 82 -3.58 -15.30 -13.29
CA GLY A 82 -4.36 -14.57 -14.29
C GLY A 82 -3.56 -14.15 -15.51
N TRP A 83 -2.51 -14.89 -15.87
CA TRP A 83 -1.59 -14.58 -16.97
C TRP A 83 -0.79 -13.27 -16.83
N ARG A 84 -0.86 -12.60 -15.67
CA ARG A 84 -0.26 -11.28 -15.43
C ARG A 84 1.06 -11.32 -14.65
N GLY A 85 1.57 -12.51 -14.34
CA GLY A 85 2.70 -12.67 -13.44
C GLY A 85 2.25 -12.68 -11.97
N GLY A 86 3.20 -12.83 -11.07
CA GLY A 86 2.93 -12.88 -9.64
C GLY A 86 4.00 -13.60 -8.84
N THR A 87 3.83 -13.59 -7.52
CA THR A 87 4.70 -14.31 -6.59
C THR A 87 4.03 -15.62 -6.22
N TYR A 88 4.73 -16.72 -6.45
CA TYR A 88 4.23 -18.05 -6.19
C TYR A 88 5.35 -18.98 -5.74
N GLU A 89 4.96 -20.09 -5.15
CA GLU A 89 5.88 -21.12 -4.68
C GLU A 89 5.25 -22.50 -4.85
N ARG A 90 6.09 -23.52 -5.08
CA ARG A 90 5.69 -24.89 -5.41
C ARG A 90 6.04 -25.79 -4.25
N PHE A 91 5.10 -26.64 -3.86
CA PHE A 91 5.21 -27.59 -2.77
C PHE A 91 4.78 -28.97 -3.25
N GLU A 92 5.46 -30.01 -2.80
CA GLU A 92 5.09 -31.40 -3.11
C GLU A 92 4.00 -31.93 -2.18
N SER A 93 3.79 -31.27 -1.04
CA SER A 93 2.86 -31.69 0.01
C SER A 93 1.78 -30.63 0.25
N GLN A 94 0.52 -31.07 0.32
CA GLN A 94 -0.61 -30.21 0.70
C GLN A 94 -0.45 -29.63 2.10
N LYS A 95 0.12 -30.41 3.04
CA LYS A 95 0.29 -29.98 4.42
C LYS A 95 1.27 -28.81 4.49
N ASP A 96 2.38 -28.91 3.78
CA ASP A 96 3.40 -27.87 3.75
C ASP A 96 2.88 -26.63 3.02
N ALA A 97 2.16 -26.84 1.91
CA ALA A 97 1.51 -25.76 1.18
C ALA A 97 0.50 -24.98 2.04
N ASN A 98 -0.33 -25.69 2.80
CA ASN A 98 -1.29 -25.07 3.72
C ASN A 98 -0.56 -24.31 4.84
N THR A 99 0.50 -24.89 5.39
CA THR A 99 1.26 -24.27 6.48
C THR A 99 1.91 -22.97 6.02
N ALA A 100 2.57 -22.98 4.86
CA ALA A 100 3.21 -21.81 4.27
C ALA A 100 2.18 -20.72 3.86
N PHE A 101 1.03 -21.11 3.31
CA PHE A 101 -0.01 -20.13 2.98
C PHE A 101 -0.64 -19.49 4.22
N MET A 102 -0.80 -20.26 5.29
CA MET A 102 -1.36 -19.76 6.56
C MET A 102 -0.38 -18.87 7.32
N SER A 103 0.93 -19.15 7.30
CA SER A 103 1.94 -18.23 7.84
C SER A 103 1.93 -16.93 7.06
N TYR A 104 1.94 -16.98 5.72
CA TYR A 104 1.83 -15.80 4.87
C TYR A 104 0.61 -14.93 5.20
N LYS A 105 -0.57 -15.53 5.39
CA LYS A 105 -1.78 -14.79 5.78
C LYS A 105 -1.62 -14.08 7.13
N ARG A 106 -1.03 -14.75 8.11
CA ARG A 106 -0.77 -14.18 9.44
C ARG A 106 0.22 -13.02 9.35
N ASP A 107 1.32 -13.19 8.63
CA ASP A 107 2.34 -12.16 8.47
C ASP A 107 1.79 -10.94 7.74
N ARG A 108 0.96 -11.14 6.71
CA ARG A 108 0.29 -10.04 6.01
C ARG A 108 -0.70 -9.29 6.89
N ALA A 109 -1.47 -9.99 7.71
CA ALA A 109 -2.40 -9.35 8.66
C ALA A 109 -1.64 -8.54 9.72
N ARG A 110 -0.54 -9.11 10.24
CA ARG A 110 0.35 -8.43 11.18
C ARG A 110 0.97 -7.18 10.57
N GLN A 111 1.44 -7.26 9.33
CA GLN A 111 2.02 -6.10 8.64
C GLN A 111 0.99 -4.99 8.44
N ALA A 112 -0.24 -5.32 8.04
CA ALA A 112 -1.32 -4.34 7.91
C ALA A 112 -1.64 -3.63 9.24
N GLN A 113 -1.57 -4.35 10.36
CA GLN A 113 -1.75 -3.76 11.68
C GLN A 113 -0.59 -2.82 12.05
N ILE A 114 0.65 -3.19 11.73
CA ILE A 114 1.82 -2.33 11.94
C ILE A 114 1.70 -1.05 11.10
N ASP A 115 1.29 -1.17 9.84
CA ASP A 115 1.13 -0.02 8.95
C ASP A 115 0.04 0.94 9.45
N LEU A 116 -1.06 0.41 9.99
CA LEU A 116 -2.11 1.21 10.62
C LEU A 116 -1.59 1.96 11.85
N ILE A 117 -0.81 1.29 12.72
CA ILE A 117 -0.23 1.94 13.91
C ILE A 117 0.72 3.07 13.50
N LYS A 118 1.56 2.85 12.49
CA LYS A 118 2.46 3.89 11.96
C LYS A 118 1.67 5.10 11.47
N GLN A 119 0.60 4.88 10.72
CA GLN A 119 -0.26 5.96 10.24
C GLN A 119 -0.83 6.80 11.40
N VAL A 120 -1.37 6.14 12.43
CA VAL A 120 -1.92 6.84 13.61
C VAL A 120 -0.86 7.65 14.35
N LEU A 121 0.36 7.11 14.47
CA LEU A 121 1.47 7.83 15.10
C LEU A 121 1.88 9.06 14.28
N GLU A 122 2.03 8.91 12.96
CA GLU A 122 2.35 10.02 12.06
C GLU A 122 1.29 11.12 12.10
N ASP A 123 0.01 10.75 12.14
CA ASP A 123 -1.08 11.73 12.21
C ASP A 123 -1.12 12.42 13.57
N SER A 124 -0.87 11.70 14.67
CA SER A 124 -0.76 12.28 16.01
C SER A 124 0.41 13.27 16.13
N GLU A 125 1.55 12.97 15.49
CA GLU A 125 2.71 13.88 15.48
C GLU A 125 2.43 15.16 14.67
N LYS A 126 1.72 15.05 13.55
CA LYS A 126 1.28 16.23 12.78
C LYS A 126 0.33 17.10 13.59
N GLU A 127 -0.63 16.50 14.30
CA GLU A 127 -1.55 17.24 15.17
C GLU A 127 -0.82 17.99 16.29
N ARG A 128 0.19 17.39 16.91
CA ARG A 128 1.02 18.07 17.92
C ARG A 128 1.75 19.27 17.33
N LYS A 129 2.45 19.10 16.21
CA LYS A 129 3.16 20.20 15.54
C LYS A 129 2.22 21.33 15.14
N ASN A 130 1.02 21.02 14.65
CA ASN A 130 0.04 22.04 14.29
C ASN A 130 -0.48 22.81 15.52
N ARG A 131 -0.60 22.15 16.67
CA ARG A 131 -1.01 22.81 17.92
C ARG A 131 0.07 23.75 18.45
N ASP A 132 1.34 23.32 18.41
CA ASP A 132 2.46 24.13 18.89
C ASP A 132 2.60 25.43 18.08
N VAL A 133 2.42 25.36 16.75
CA VAL A 133 2.40 26.54 15.87
C VAL A 133 1.20 27.45 16.15
N ALA A 134 0.03 26.89 16.46
CA ALA A 134 -1.15 27.69 16.80
C ALA A 134 -1.00 28.43 18.15
N SER A 135 -0.32 27.83 19.13
CA SER A 135 -0.02 28.52 20.40
C SER A 135 0.97 29.68 20.24
N GLU A 136 1.96 29.56 19.35
CA GLU A 136 2.92 30.64 19.08
C GLU A 136 2.25 31.84 18.38
N GLU A 137 1.26 31.61 17.50
CA GLU A 137 0.49 32.70 16.88
C GLU A 137 -0.46 33.43 17.85
N GLU A 138 -1.04 32.73 18.84
CA GLU A 138 -1.90 33.37 19.85
C GLU A 138 -1.09 34.15 20.91
N GLU A 139 0.09 33.66 21.30
CA GLU A 139 1.00 34.42 22.17
C GLU A 139 1.52 35.69 21.47
N SER A 140 1.78 35.63 20.16
CA SER A 140 2.12 36.83 19.36
C SER A 140 0.99 37.87 19.37
N LYS A 141 -0.26 37.45 19.16
CA LYS A 141 -1.41 38.37 19.13
C LYS A 141 -1.72 38.98 20.49
N THR A 142 -1.58 38.21 21.57
CA THR A 142 -1.80 38.72 22.94
C THR A 142 -0.66 39.64 23.38
N GLY A 143 0.59 39.36 23.01
CA GLY A 143 1.72 40.27 23.21
C GLY A 143 1.54 41.63 22.52
N ASP A 144 1.08 41.61 21.25
CA ASP A 144 0.80 42.84 20.50
C ASP A 144 -0.39 43.64 21.08
N ALA A 145 -1.41 42.96 21.62
CA ALA A 145 -2.54 43.60 22.27
C ALA A 145 -2.14 44.27 23.61
N LEU A 146 -1.30 43.61 24.41
CA LEU A 146 -0.75 44.16 25.65
C LEU A 146 0.15 45.38 25.38
N ALA A 147 1.01 45.30 24.36
CA ALA A 147 1.87 46.42 23.98
C ALA A 147 1.09 47.66 23.49
N ASN A 148 -0.07 47.45 22.88
CA ASN A 148 -0.97 48.55 22.51
C ASN A 148 -1.71 49.13 23.71
N PHE A 149 -2.10 48.30 24.68
CA PHE A 149 -2.73 48.77 25.92
C PHE A 149 -1.77 49.63 26.75
N ASP A 150 -0.51 49.22 26.92
CA ASP A 150 0.50 50.01 27.64
C ASP A 150 0.74 51.37 26.96
N LYS A 151 0.80 51.41 25.63
CA LYS A 151 0.92 52.68 24.88
C LYS A 151 -0.30 53.59 25.06
N GLU A 152 -1.49 53.03 25.12
CA GLU A 152 -2.73 53.79 25.33
C GLU A 152 -2.80 54.33 26.76
N LEU A 153 -2.37 53.52 27.74
CA LEU A 153 -2.25 53.93 29.14
C LEU A 153 -1.23 55.06 29.29
N ASP A 154 -0.03 54.90 28.71
CA ASP A 154 1.03 55.92 28.72
C ASP A 154 0.56 57.23 28.06
N ALA A 155 -0.20 57.13 26.96
CA ALA A 155 -0.77 58.30 26.30
C ALA A 155 -1.85 58.99 27.16
N GLN A 156 -2.68 58.22 27.86
CA GLN A 156 -3.66 58.77 28.81
C GLN A 156 -2.97 59.45 30.00
N TRP A 157 -1.96 58.81 30.59
CA TRP A 157 -1.15 59.38 31.66
C TRP A 157 -0.42 60.67 31.26
N ALA A 158 0.08 60.74 30.03
CA ALA A 158 0.73 61.93 29.49
C ALA A 158 -0.25 63.07 29.13
N SER A 159 -1.54 62.77 28.99
CA SER A 159 -2.58 63.76 28.65
C SER A 159 -3.27 64.39 29.86
N LEU A 160 -3.04 63.83 31.06
CA LEU A 160 -3.61 64.33 32.30
C LEU A 160 -3.04 65.70 32.65
N THR A 161 -3.93 66.62 32.98
CA THR A 161 -3.57 67.98 33.38
C THR A 161 -3.15 68.04 34.85
N ASP A 162 -2.42 69.10 35.24
CA ASP A 162 -1.89 69.25 36.61
C ASP A 162 -3.00 69.20 37.69
N GLU A 163 -4.22 69.64 37.36
CA GLU A 163 -5.38 69.62 38.25
C GLU A 163 -5.92 68.19 38.47
N GLU A 164 -5.91 67.35 37.43
CA GLU A 164 -6.37 65.97 37.50
C GLU A 164 -5.35 65.08 38.23
N TRP A 165 -4.05 65.35 38.06
CA TRP A 165 -2.98 64.72 38.84
C TRP A 165 -3.11 64.99 40.34
N ALA A 166 -3.50 66.21 40.73
CA ALA A 166 -3.69 66.58 42.13
C ALA A 166 -4.90 65.87 42.77
N ALA A 167 -5.96 65.62 42.01
CA ALA A 167 -7.14 64.89 42.47
C ALA A 167 -6.84 63.40 42.70
N LEU A 168 -6.10 62.75 41.80
CA LEU A 168 -5.72 61.34 41.93
C LEU A 168 -4.87 61.06 43.18
N LEU A 169 -3.92 61.95 43.49
CA LEU A 169 -3.06 61.85 44.67
C LEU A 169 -3.79 62.04 46.01
N GLN A 170 -4.98 62.65 46.01
CA GLN A 170 -5.82 62.75 47.21
C GLN A 170 -6.58 61.44 47.49
N THR A 171 -7.05 60.76 46.43
CA THR A 171 -7.73 59.46 46.53
C THR A 171 -6.83 58.30 46.98
N GLU A 172 -5.52 58.34 46.74
CA GLU A 172 -4.57 57.31 47.24
C GLU A 172 -4.18 57.50 48.72
N ARG A 173 -4.55 58.63 49.34
CA ARG A 173 -4.15 58.98 50.71
C ARG A 173 -5.20 58.68 51.79
N GLU A 174 -6.37 58.17 51.40
CA GLU A 174 -7.42 57.64 52.31
C GLU A 174 -7.30 56.12 52.47
#